data_AF-A0A8V1A1C6-F1
#
_entry.id   AF-A0A8V1A1C6-F1
#
_cell.length_a   1.000
_cell.length_b   1.000
_cell.length_c   1.000
_cell.angle_alpha   90.00
_cell.angle_beta   90.00
_cell.angle_gamma   90.00
#
_symmetry.space_group_name_H-M   'P 1'
#
loop_
_entity.id
_entity.type
_entity.pdbx_description
1 polymer ?
#
loop_
_entity_poly.entity_id
_entity_poly.type
_entity_poly.pdbx_seq_one_letter_code
_entity_poly.pdbx_strand_id
1 'polypeptide(L)'
;MLKILRGSQIWKTLPLLCALLAVARLRAEEEPRSKSKICANVFCGAGRECAVTEKGEPTCLCIEQCKPHKRPVCGSNGKTYLNHCELHRDACLTGSKIQVDYDGHCKEKKSENPAASPVVCYQSDRDELRRRVIQWLEAEIIPDGWFSKGSNYSDVLDKYFKNFDDGDSRLDSTEFLKFVEQNETAVNITTYVDQETNKLLRGLCVDALIELSDENADWKLSFSEFLKCLSPSFNPPEKKCALEDETYEDGAETQVECNRCVCACGNWVCTAMTCEGKNEKMTAHRQQPGQDLTEEELARYVQELQKHQETAEKTKKMSTKEM
;
A
#
# COMPACT_ATOMS: atom_id res chain seq x y z
N MET A 1 -83.17 -24.53 21.14
CA MET A 1 -82.01 -23.62 21.17
C MET A 1 -80.79 -24.36 20.69
N LEU A 2 -80.26 -24.03 19.50
CA LEU A 2 -78.82 -23.87 19.20
C LEU A 2 -78.71 -23.44 17.71
N LYS A 3 -78.24 -22.22 17.47
CA LYS A 3 -77.95 -21.64 16.13
C LYS A 3 -76.47 -21.82 15.84
N ILE A 4 -76.05 -22.33 14.67
CA ILE A 4 -74.75 -22.01 14.04
C ILE A 4 -74.86 -22.05 12.49
N LEU A 5 -74.75 -20.83 11.89
CA LEU A 5 -74.16 -20.34 10.62
C LEU A 5 -73.96 -21.31 9.40
N ARG A 6 -74.60 -21.07 8.23
CA ARG A 6 -74.17 -20.31 7.00
C ARG A 6 -72.80 -20.76 6.44
N GLY A 7 -72.55 -21.05 5.16
CA GLY A 7 -73.14 -20.92 3.80
C GLY A 7 -71.99 -21.35 2.82
N SER A 8 -72.07 -21.47 1.49
CA SER A 8 -73.03 -21.11 0.46
C SER A 8 -72.72 -21.95 -0.80
N GLN A 9 -73.72 -22.10 -1.66
CA GLN A 9 -73.75 -22.99 -2.81
C GLN A 9 -73.01 -22.48 -4.05
N ILE A 10 -72.73 -23.46 -4.88
CA ILE A 10 -71.87 -23.53 -6.05
C ILE A 10 -72.80 -23.93 -7.21
N TRP A 11 -72.61 -23.29 -8.37
CA TRP A 11 -72.72 -23.86 -9.73
C TRP A 11 -73.97 -23.66 -10.64
N LYS A 12 -73.62 -23.09 -11.81
CA LYS A 12 -73.99 -23.47 -13.20
C LYS A 12 -75.36 -22.97 -13.70
N THR A 13 -75.41 -22.15 -14.75
CA THR A 13 -75.37 -22.58 -16.17
C THR A 13 -75.27 -21.32 -17.07
N LEU A 14 -74.25 -21.18 -17.93
CA LEU A 14 -74.22 -21.49 -19.38
C LEU A 14 -74.87 -20.38 -20.27
N PRO A 15 -74.54 -20.27 -21.58
CA PRO A 15 -73.77 -19.18 -22.17
C PRO A 15 -74.55 -18.41 -23.26
N LEU A 16 -74.50 -17.08 -23.27
CA LEU A 16 -74.95 -16.31 -24.43
C LEU A 16 -74.03 -15.12 -24.70
N LEU A 17 -73.29 -15.28 -25.80
CA LEU A 17 -73.14 -14.32 -26.88
C LEU A 17 -72.45 -12.96 -26.56
N CYS A 18 -71.16 -12.83 -26.85
CA CYS A 18 -70.57 -12.71 -28.20
C CYS A 18 -70.70 -11.34 -28.90
N ALA A 19 -71.16 -10.26 -28.26
CA ALA A 19 -71.33 -8.98 -28.98
C ALA A 19 -70.56 -7.76 -28.42
N LEU A 20 -69.58 -7.93 -27.52
CA LEU A 20 -68.80 -6.80 -26.97
C LEU A 20 -67.28 -6.92 -27.08
N LEU A 21 -66.77 -7.96 -27.76
CA LEU A 21 -65.32 -8.13 -27.98
C LEU A 21 -64.87 -7.88 -29.43
N ALA A 22 -65.75 -7.34 -30.27
CA ALA A 22 -65.46 -7.11 -31.70
C ALA A 22 -64.83 -5.74 -32.01
N VAL A 23 -64.62 -4.84 -31.03
CA VAL A 23 -64.04 -3.51 -31.29
C VAL A 23 -63.06 -3.07 -30.19
N ALA A 24 -62.01 -3.87 -29.94
CA ALA A 24 -60.84 -3.40 -29.17
C ALA A 24 -59.56 -4.22 -29.40
N ARG A 25 -59.42 -4.89 -30.55
CA ARG A 25 -58.15 -5.52 -30.94
C ARG A 25 -57.79 -5.22 -32.39
N LEU A 26 -57.91 -3.95 -32.78
CA LEU A 26 -56.96 -3.32 -33.70
C LEU A 26 -55.70 -2.98 -32.89
N ARG A 27 -54.93 -3.99 -32.53
CA ARG A 27 -53.49 -3.83 -32.37
C ARG A 27 -52.91 -4.94 -33.21
N ALA A 28 -52.30 -4.54 -34.32
CA ALA A 28 -51.41 -5.38 -35.08
C ALA A 28 -50.55 -6.17 -34.08
N GLU A 29 -50.53 -7.48 -34.23
CA GLU A 29 -49.47 -8.30 -33.65
C GLU A 29 -48.19 -7.84 -34.34
N GLU A 30 -47.50 -6.86 -33.75
CA GLU A 30 -46.05 -6.78 -33.89
C GLU A 30 -45.50 -8.03 -33.20
N GLU A 31 -45.43 -9.11 -33.97
CA GLU A 31 -44.55 -10.25 -33.71
C GLU A 31 -43.19 -9.69 -33.23
N PRO A 32 -42.75 -9.99 -32.00
CA PRO A 32 -41.44 -9.56 -31.53
C PRO A 32 -40.42 -10.22 -32.45
N ARG A 33 -39.90 -9.44 -33.41
CA ARG A 33 -38.91 -9.84 -34.42
C ARG A 33 -37.87 -10.71 -33.71
N SER A 34 -37.99 -12.03 -33.89
CA SER A 34 -37.28 -12.99 -33.04
C SER A 34 -35.79 -12.66 -33.06
N LYS A 35 -35.21 -12.33 -31.90
CA LYS A 35 -33.78 -11.99 -31.74
C LYS A 35 -32.87 -12.98 -32.48
N SER A 36 -33.30 -14.25 -32.49
CA SER A 36 -32.69 -15.37 -33.20
C SER A 36 -32.51 -15.14 -34.71
N LYS A 37 -33.47 -14.54 -35.41
CA LYS A 37 -33.42 -14.39 -36.88
C LYS A 37 -32.46 -13.28 -37.33
N ILE A 38 -32.33 -12.22 -36.53
CA ILE A 38 -31.50 -11.04 -36.86
C ILE A 38 -30.03 -11.33 -36.52
N CYS A 39 -29.78 -11.99 -35.39
CA CYS A 39 -28.44 -12.36 -34.94
C CYS A 39 -27.95 -13.71 -35.48
N ALA A 40 -28.72 -14.41 -36.32
CA ALA A 40 -28.42 -15.77 -36.79
C ALA A 40 -27.03 -15.93 -37.41
N ASN A 41 -26.57 -14.92 -38.17
CA ASN A 41 -25.30 -14.95 -38.90
C ASN A 41 -24.32 -13.87 -38.40
N VAL A 42 -24.52 -13.34 -37.19
CA VAL A 42 -23.69 -12.27 -36.63
C VAL A 42 -22.66 -12.88 -35.68
N PHE A 43 -21.38 -12.71 -36.01
CA PHE A 43 -20.28 -13.16 -35.17
C PHE A 43 -19.70 -11.99 -34.39
N CYS A 44 -19.91 -11.99 -33.08
CA CYS A 44 -19.28 -11.03 -32.17
C CYS A 44 -17.95 -11.59 -31.66
N GLY A 45 -16.97 -10.69 -31.45
CA GLY A 45 -15.68 -11.06 -30.86
C GLY A 45 -15.83 -11.60 -29.43
N ALA A 46 -14.77 -12.21 -28.90
CA ALA A 46 -14.79 -12.80 -27.56
C ALA A 46 -15.25 -11.78 -26.49
N GLY A 47 -16.09 -12.24 -25.56
CA GLY A 47 -16.67 -11.41 -24.50
C GLY A 47 -17.87 -10.56 -24.93
N ARG A 48 -18.34 -10.72 -26.17
CA ARG A 48 -19.47 -9.97 -26.73
C ARG A 48 -20.55 -10.91 -27.26
N GLU A 49 -21.80 -10.45 -27.20
CA GLU A 49 -22.97 -11.13 -27.75
C GLU A 49 -23.79 -10.21 -28.64
N CYS A 50 -24.53 -10.81 -29.57
CA CYS A 50 -25.38 -10.05 -30.49
C CYS A 50 -26.69 -9.65 -29.79
N ALA A 51 -26.97 -8.36 -29.78
CA ALA A 51 -28.23 -7.77 -29.37
C ALA A 51 -28.87 -7.03 -30.55
N VAL A 52 -30.19 -6.83 -30.49
CA VAL A 52 -30.94 -6.11 -31.52
C VAL A 52 -31.27 -4.72 -30.99
N THR A 53 -30.91 -3.68 -31.75
CA THR A 53 -31.22 -2.28 -31.41
C THR A 53 -32.72 -1.99 -31.56
N GLU A 54 -33.19 -0.86 -31.03
CA GLU A 54 -34.58 -0.40 -31.23
C GLU A 54 -34.97 -0.28 -32.71
N LYS A 55 -33.98 -0.06 -33.60
CA LYS A 55 -34.16 0.02 -35.05
C LYS A 55 -34.22 -1.36 -35.73
N GLY A 56 -34.10 -2.44 -34.98
CA GLY A 56 -34.12 -3.81 -35.52
C GLY A 56 -32.80 -4.23 -36.20
N GLU A 57 -31.69 -3.58 -35.86
CA GLU A 57 -30.36 -3.87 -36.43
C GLU A 57 -29.50 -4.67 -35.42
N PRO A 58 -28.64 -5.58 -35.88
CA PRO A 58 -27.74 -6.31 -34.99
C PRO A 58 -26.58 -5.44 -34.50
N THR A 59 -26.25 -5.53 -33.21
CA THR A 59 -25.09 -4.90 -32.57
C THR A 59 -24.40 -5.85 -31.62
N CYS A 60 -23.08 -5.71 -31.44
CA CYS A 60 -22.31 -6.53 -30.51
C CYS A 60 -22.08 -5.76 -29.19
N LEU A 61 -22.69 -6.24 -28.11
CA LEU A 61 -22.55 -5.68 -26.78
C LEU A 61 -21.73 -6.63 -25.90
N CYS A 62 -21.18 -6.13 -24.79
CA CYS A 62 -20.52 -7.01 -23.82
C CYS A 62 -21.53 -7.99 -23.25
N ILE A 63 -21.12 -9.25 -23.07
CA ILE A 63 -21.97 -10.30 -22.50
C ILE A 63 -22.47 -9.86 -21.12
N GLU A 64 -23.78 -9.93 -20.88
CA GLU A 64 -24.34 -9.53 -19.59
C GLU A 64 -23.90 -10.48 -18.46
N GLN A 65 -24.04 -11.79 -18.70
CA GLN A 65 -23.73 -12.84 -17.72
C GLN A 65 -23.10 -14.07 -18.40
N CYS A 66 -21.93 -14.47 -17.93
CA CYS A 66 -21.30 -15.71 -18.38
C CYS A 66 -21.85 -16.93 -17.61
N LYS A 67 -21.78 -18.10 -18.26
CA LYS A 67 -22.08 -19.37 -17.60
C LYS A 67 -21.06 -19.61 -16.47
N PRO A 68 -21.49 -20.06 -15.27
CA PRO A 68 -20.62 -20.19 -14.10
C PRO A 68 -19.78 -21.47 -14.11
N HIS A 69 -19.16 -21.81 -15.25
CA HIS A 69 -18.24 -22.94 -15.35
C HIS A 69 -16.92 -22.59 -14.64
N LYS A 70 -16.50 -23.41 -13.69
CA LYS A 70 -15.23 -23.26 -12.97
C LYS A 70 -14.09 -23.83 -13.81
N ARG A 71 -13.58 -23.05 -14.75
CA ARG A 71 -12.40 -23.37 -15.59
C ARG A 71 -11.46 -22.17 -15.55
N PRO A 72 -10.78 -21.95 -14.42
CA PRO A 72 -10.07 -20.71 -14.13
C PRO A 72 -8.98 -20.43 -15.17
N VAL A 73 -8.76 -19.16 -15.47
CA VAL A 73 -7.69 -18.68 -16.36
C VAL A 73 -6.98 -17.48 -15.76
N CYS A 74 -5.69 -17.34 -16.04
CA CYS A 74 -4.92 -16.15 -15.73
C CYS A 74 -4.94 -15.17 -16.90
N GLY A 75 -5.34 -13.93 -16.64
CA GLY A 75 -5.26 -12.86 -17.63
C GLY A 75 -3.86 -12.25 -17.71
N SER A 76 -3.53 -11.68 -18.87
CA SER A 76 -2.29 -10.91 -19.09
C SER A 76 -2.13 -9.69 -18.17
N ASN A 77 -3.20 -9.32 -17.46
CA ASN A 77 -3.24 -8.28 -16.43
C ASN A 77 -2.97 -8.82 -15.01
N GLY A 78 -2.61 -10.10 -14.86
CA GLY A 78 -2.32 -10.74 -13.57
C GLY A 78 -3.56 -11.04 -12.72
N LYS A 79 -4.78 -10.89 -13.24
CA LYS A 79 -6.02 -11.25 -12.55
C LYS A 79 -6.49 -12.65 -12.94
N THR A 80 -6.98 -13.41 -11.95
CA THR A 80 -7.63 -14.70 -12.19
C THR A 80 -9.10 -14.50 -12.53
N TYR A 81 -9.56 -15.13 -13.60
CA TYR A 81 -10.96 -15.15 -14.00
C TYR A 81 -11.55 -16.55 -13.83
N LEU A 82 -12.83 -16.63 -13.49
CA LEU A 82 -13.55 -17.90 -13.28
C LEU A 82 -13.50 -18.81 -14.52
N ASN A 83 -13.54 -18.21 -15.70
CA ASN A 83 -13.40 -18.84 -17.00
C ASN A 83 -13.06 -17.81 -18.10
N HIS A 84 -12.80 -18.31 -19.31
CA HIS A 84 -12.51 -17.52 -20.50
C HIS A 84 -13.59 -16.46 -20.82
N CYS A 85 -14.88 -16.75 -20.57
CA CYS A 85 -15.95 -15.81 -20.85
C CYS A 85 -15.85 -14.58 -19.94
N GLU A 86 -15.62 -14.80 -18.64
CA GLU A 86 -15.46 -13.71 -17.67
C GLU A 86 -14.24 -12.82 -17.98
N LEU A 87 -13.12 -13.42 -18.42
CA LEU A 87 -11.94 -12.66 -18.85
C LEU A 87 -12.25 -11.72 -20.01
N HIS A 88 -12.88 -12.22 -21.08
CA HIS A 88 -13.18 -11.40 -22.24
C HIS A 88 -14.34 -10.42 -21.99
N ARG A 89 -15.27 -10.75 -21.11
CA ARG A 89 -16.32 -9.84 -20.65
C ARG A 89 -15.72 -8.65 -19.93
N ASP A 90 -14.78 -8.86 -19.01
CA ASP A 90 -14.05 -7.79 -18.33
C ASP A 90 -13.25 -6.93 -19.33
N ALA A 91 -12.57 -7.56 -20.29
CA ALA A 91 -11.88 -6.85 -21.38
C ALA A 91 -12.83 -5.95 -22.19
N CYS A 92 -14.06 -6.41 -22.43
CA CYS A 92 -15.08 -5.65 -23.13
C CYS A 92 -15.58 -4.47 -22.30
N LEU A 93 -15.91 -4.69 -21.01
CA LEU A 93 -16.46 -3.67 -20.13
C LEU A 93 -15.46 -2.56 -19.81
N THR A 94 -14.18 -2.91 -19.66
CA THR A 94 -13.11 -1.97 -19.30
C THR A 94 -12.44 -1.32 -20.52
N GLY A 95 -12.78 -1.75 -21.74
CA GLY A 95 -12.08 -1.32 -22.97
C GLY A 95 -10.59 -1.72 -23.02
N SER A 96 -10.17 -2.65 -22.16
CA SER A 96 -8.77 -3.07 -22.02
C SER A 96 -8.45 -4.29 -22.88
N LYS A 97 -7.20 -4.40 -23.34
CA LYS A 97 -6.71 -5.57 -24.07
C LYS A 97 -6.23 -6.65 -23.09
N ILE A 98 -7.13 -7.54 -22.68
CA ILE A 98 -6.83 -8.65 -21.76
C ILE A 98 -6.82 -9.95 -22.58
N GLN A 99 -5.69 -10.66 -22.56
CA GLN A 99 -5.53 -11.98 -23.18
C GLN A 99 -5.35 -13.03 -22.09
N VAL A 100 -5.57 -14.30 -22.44
CA VAL A 100 -5.20 -15.42 -21.55
C VAL A 100 -3.68 -15.56 -21.59
N ASP A 101 -3.05 -15.53 -20.42
CA ASP A 101 -1.62 -15.83 -20.26
C ASP A 101 -1.43 -17.35 -20.15
N TYR A 102 -2.12 -18.00 -19.21
CA TYR A 102 -2.16 -19.46 -19.07
C TYR A 102 -3.47 -19.94 -18.42
N ASP A 103 -3.79 -21.22 -18.67
CA ASP A 103 -4.91 -21.92 -18.02
C ASP A 103 -4.61 -22.17 -16.53
N GLY A 104 -5.66 -22.08 -15.70
CA GLY A 104 -5.57 -22.20 -14.25
C GLY A 104 -5.75 -20.85 -13.55
N HIS A 105 -5.70 -20.87 -12.21
CA HIS A 105 -5.60 -19.61 -11.49
C HIS A 105 -4.28 -18.95 -11.87
N CYS A 106 -4.22 -17.62 -11.90
CA CYS A 106 -2.92 -16.98 -11.84
C CYS A 106 -2.18 -17.62 -10.68
N LYS A 107 -0.97 -18.11 -10.97
CA LYS A 107 0.05 -18.19 -9.95
C LYS A 107 -0.07 -16.86 -9.24
N GLU A 108 -0.42 -16.90 -7.96
CA GLU A 108 -0.14 -15.77 -7.12
C GLU A 108 1.28 -15.40 -7.54
N LYS A 109 1.51 -14.12 -7.89
CA LYS A 109 2.78 -13.56 -7.44
C LYS A 109 2.68 -13.86 -5.97
N LYS A 110 3.28 -14.97 -5.54
CA LYS A 110 3.40 -15.22 -4.14
C LYS A 110 4.06 -13.92 -3.72
N SER A 111 3.39 -13.16 -2.89
CA SER A 111 4.07 -12.61 -1.74
C SER A 111 4.63 -13.84 -1.01
N GLU A 112 5.63 -14.46 -1.62
CA GLU A 112 6.46 -15.48 -1.04
C GLU A 112 7.29 -14.60 -0.13
N ASN A 113 6.81 -14.40 1.09
CA ASN A 113 7.73 -14.28 2.19
C ASN A 113 8.44 -15.64 2.26
N PRO A 114 9.65 -15.69 1.70
CA PRO A 114 10.82 -15.70 2.54
C PRO A 114 11.46 -14.30 2.49
N ALA A 115 11.22 -13.55 3.58
CA ALA A 115 11.63 -12.17 3.87
C ALA A 115 10.98 -11.08 3.00
N ALA A 116 9.91 -10.46 3.50
CA ALA A 116 9.49 -9.14 3.00
C ALA A 116 10.71 -8.23 3.09
N SER A 117 11.08 -7.54 2.01
CA SER A 117 12.15 -6.54 2.11
C SER A 117 11.83 -5.59 3.27
N PRO A 118 12.82 -5.28 4.12
CA PRO A 118 12.59 -4.41 5.26
C PRO A 118 12.09 -3.04 4.78
N VAL A 119 11.22 -2.42 5.56
CA VAL A 119 10.86 -1.01 5.34
C VAL A 119 12.08 -0.19 5.71
N VAL A 120 12.57 0.61 4.75
CA VAL A 120 13.76 1.44 4.90
C VAL A 120 13.50 2.84 4.39
N CYS A 121 14.22 3.83 4.94
CA CYS A 121 14.27 5.17 4.37
C CYS A 121 15.47 5.30 3.45
N TYR A 122 15.23 5.36 2.14
CA TYR A 122 16.29 5.63 1.17
C TYR A 122 16.75 7.08 1.27
N GLN A 123 17.94 7.38 0.77
CA GLN A 123 18.45 8.75 0.73
C GLN A 123 17.48 9.70 0.01
N SER A 124 16.86 9.23 -1.07
CA SER A 124 15.85 10.00 -1.80
C SER A 124 14.62 10.32 -0.94
N ASP A 125 14.16 9.39 -0.11
CA ASP A 125 12.98 9.59 0.75
C ASP A 125 13.31 10.56 1.89
N ARG A 126 14.49 10.44 2.49
CA ARG A 126 15.00 11.38 3.51
C ARG A 126 15.11 12.80 2.95
N ASP A 127 15.72 12.93 1.78
CA ASP A 127 15.95 14.24 1.16
C ASP A 127 14.63 14.86 0.67
N GLU A 128 13.71 14.04 0.18
CA GLU A 128 12.33 14.44 -0.14
C GLU A 128 11.59 14.95 1.10
N LEU A 129 11.67 14.23 2.22
CA LEU A 129 11.05 14.63 3.49
C LEU A 129 11.56 16.01 3.89
N ARG A 130 12.87 16.15 3.97
CA ARG A 130 13.57 17.37 4.33
C ARG A 130 13.16 18.53 3.43
N ARG A 131 13.15 18.32 2.11
CA ARG A 131 12.77 19.34 1.14
C ARG A 131 11.33 19.84 1.34
N ARG A 132 10.39 18.95 1.63
CA ARG A 132 9.00 19.33 1.90
C ARG A 132 8.84 20.10 3.20
N VAL A 133 9.55 19.70 4.25
CA VAL A 133 9.58 20.43 5.52
C VAL A 133 10.13 21.85 5.30
N ILE A 134 11.22 22.00 4.56
CA ILE A 134 11.80 23.31 4.24
C ILE A 134 10.80 24.18 3.48
N GLN A 135 10.17 23.65 2.43
CA GLN A 135 9.16 24.37 1.65
C GLN A 135 7.97 24.82 2.50
N TRP A 136 7.52 23.98 3.44
CA TRP A 136 6.48 24.35 4.39
C TRP A 136 6.93 25.50 5.29
N LEU A 137 8.12 25.41 5.88
CA LEU A 137 8.66 26.45 6.75
C LEU A 137 8.88 27.78 6.01
N GLU A 138 9.38 27.73 4.78
CA GLU A 138 9.55 28.91 3.92
C GLU A 138 8.22 29.60 3.62
N ALA A 139 7.14 28.83 3.46
CA ALA A 139 5.79 29.38 3.25
C ALA A 139 5.21 30.08 4.51
N GLU A 140 5.77 29.82 5.69
CA GLU A 140 5.36 30.48 6.93
C GLU A 140 6.14 31.78 7.24
N ILE A 141 7.19 32.08 6.46
CA ILE A 141 7.95 33.32 6.61
C ILE A 141 7.05 34.52 6.32
N ILE A 142 6.94 35.42 7.29
CA ILE A 142 6.18 36.66 7.15
C ILE A 142 7.14 37.75 6.66
N PRO A 143 6.91 38.36 5.49
CA PRO A 143 7.77 39.43 4.99
C PRO A 143 7.69 40.69 5.87
N ASP A 144 8.74 41.51 5.84
CA ASP A 144 8.76 42.80 6.53
C ASP A 144 7.59 43.67 6.06
N GLY A 145 6.79 44.13 7.02
CA GLY A 145 5.63 44.99 6.78
C GLY A 145 5.91 46.42 7.22
N TRP A 146 5.04 47.34 6.79
CA TRP A 146 5.13 48.75 7.17
C TRP A 146 4.98 48.99 8.69
N PHE A 147 4.33 48.06 9.41
CA PHE A 147 4.02 48.16 10.85
C PHE A 147 4.57 47.00 11.70
N SER A 148 5.25 46.03 11.08
CA SER A 148 5.71 44.81 11.76
C SER A 148 7.05 44.37 11.19
N LYS A 149 7.99 44.02 12.07
CA LYS A 149 9.19 43.29 11.66
C LYS A 149 8.76 41.90 11.20
N GLY A 150 9.14 41.51 10.00
CA GLY A 150 8.94 40.17 9.46
C GLY A 150 9.70 39.12 10.26
N SER A 151 9.33 37.86 10.10
CA SER A 151 10.10 36.74 10.66
C SER A 151 11.18 36.33 9.68
N ASN A 152 12.36 35.96 10.18
CA ASN A 152 13.34 35.26 9.35
C ASN A 152 13.19 33.74 9.52
N TYR A 153 13.87 32.96 8.69
CA TYR A 153 13.82 31.49 8.72
C TYR A 153 14.22 30.91 10.09
N SER A 154 15.25 31.49 10.73
CA SER A 154 15.72 31.06 12.06
C SER A 154 14.67 31.32 13.15
N ASP A 155 13.92 32.42 13.07
CA ASP A 155 12.88 32.75 14.05
C ASP A 155 11.70 31.78 13.96
N VAL A 156 11.32 31.39 12.73
CA VAL A 156 10.27 30.39 12.49
C VAL A 156 10.71 29.03 13.02
N LEU A 157 11.95 28.61 12.74
CA LEU A 157 12.51 27.36 13.26
C LEU A 157 12.61 27.34 14.78
N ASP A 158 13.10 28.42 15.42
CA ASP A 158 13.20 28.52 16.89
C ASP A 158 11.83 28.39 17.56
N LYS A 159 10.80 29.00 16.98
CA LYS A 159 9.41 28.84 17.44
C LYS A 159 8.99 27.37 17.39
N TYR A 160 9.24 26.66 16.29
CA TYR A 160 8.87 25.25 16.18
C TYR A 160 9.68 24.36 17.12
N PHE A 161 10.99 24.57 17.20
CA PHE A 161 11.88 23.87 18.12
C PHE A 161 11.32 23.91 19.55
N LYS A 162 11.00 25.10 20.06
CA LYS A 162 10.46 25.29 21.41
C LYS A 162 9.03 24.75 21.60
N ASN A 163 8.25 24.60 20.54
CA ASN A 163 6.89 24.08 20.64
C ASN A 163 6.87 22.56 20.81
N PHE A 164 7.90 21.86 20.31
CA PHE A 164 7.97 20.41 20.30
C PHE A 164 8.96 19.82 21.31
N ASP A 165 9.94 20.61 21.77
CA ASP A 165 10.84 20.31 22.88
C ASP A 165 10.04 20.15 24.20
N ASP A 166 10.26 19.05 24.90
CA ASP A 166 9.65 18.75 26.20
C ASP A 166 10.29 19.49 27.39
N GLY A 167 11.29 20.34 27.11
CA GLY A 167 11.95 21.22 28.06
C GLY A 167 13.40 20.84 28.36
N ASP A 168 13.94 19.85 27.65
CA ASP A 168 15.35 19.46 27.71
C ASP A 168 16.24 20.27 26.75
N SER A 169 15.64 21.20 25.98
CA SER A 169 16.30 22.06 25.00
C SER A 169 16.95 21.29 23.85
N ARG A 170 16.44 20.10 23.56
CA ARG A 170 16.87 19.22 22.48
C ARG A 170 15.62 18.65 21.80
N LEU A 171 15.80 18.04 20.64
CA LEU A 171 14.74 17.29 19.96
C LEU A 171 15.19 15.85 19.74
N ASP A 172 14.48 14.92 20.34
CA ASP A 172 14.61 13.50 20.06
C ASP A 172 13.78 13.05 18.84
N SER A 173 13.92 11.78 18.47
CA SER A 173 13.19 11.18 17.34
C SER A 173 11.67 11.34 17.44
N THR A 174 11.11 11.26 18.66
CA THR A 174 9.66 11.34 18.87
C THR A 174 9.18 12.78 18.72
N GLU A 175 9.92 13.74 19.27
CA GLU A 175 9.60 15.17 19.19
C GLU A 175 9.74 15.68 17.76
N PHE A 176 10.82 15.32 17.08
CA PHE A 176 11.04 15.71 15.69
C PHE A 176 10.04 15.04 14.74
N LEU A 177 9.65 13.79 14.99
CA LEU A 177 8.58 13.14 14.23
C LEU A 177 7.23 13.85 14.42
N LYS A 178 6.88 14.25 15.64
CA LYS A 178 5.64 15.05 15.88
C LYS A 178 5.65 16.37 15.13
N PHE A 179 6.80 17.04 15.07
CA PHE A 179 6.97 18.25 14.27
C PHE A 179 6.71 17.98 12.78
N VAL A 180 7.30 16.91 12.23
CA VAL A 180 7.09 16.50 10.83
C VAL A 180 5.63 16.13 10.55
N GLU A 181 4.95 15.51 11.51
CA GLU A 181 3.55 15.09 11.40
C GLU A 181 2.54 16.24 11.59
N GLN A 182 2.95 17.41 12.12
CA GLN A 182 2.02 18.52 12.38
C GLN A 182 1.28 18.98 11.11
N ASN A 183 1.96 18.96 9.96
CA ASN A 183 1.40 19.36 8.69
C ASN A 183 1.41 18.19 7.70
N GLU A 184 0.65 17.15 8.02
CA GLU A 184 0.58 15.92 7.21
C GLU A 184 0.30 16.21 5.73
N THR A 185 -0.53 17.20 5.40
CA THR A 185 -0.87 17.50 4.00
C THR A 185 0.31 18.07 3.20
N ALA A 186 1.23 18.80 3.84
CA ALA A 186 2.42 19.35 3.20
C ALA A 186 3.57 18.33 3.13
N VAL A 187 3.69 17.45 4.13
CA VAL A 187 4.89 16.62 4.36
C VAL A 187 4.66 15.12 4.06
N ASN A 188 3.50 14.73 3.53
CA ASN A 188 3.18 13.32 3.28
C ASN A 188 4.04 12.66 2.18
N ILE A 189 4.90 11.72 2.57
CA ILE A 189 5.54 10.77 1.66
C ILE A 189 4.63 9.53 1.52
N THR A 190 4.16 9.27 0.30
CA THR A 190 3.28 8.14 -0.03
C THR A 190 4.01 7.14 -0.93
N THR A 191 5.07 6.54 -0.41
CA THR A 191 5.83 5.50 -1.14
C THR A 191 5.08 4.17 -1.12
N TYR A 192 4.38 3.89 -0.01
CA TYR A 192 3.62 2.65 0.18
C TYR A 192 2.11 2.87 0.05
N VAL A 193 1.38 1.79 -0.25
CA VAL A 193 -0.10 1.82 -0.31
C VAL A 193 -0.70 1.88 1.11
N ASP A 194 0.00 1.30 2.08
CA ASP A 194 -0.44 1.20 3.47
C ASP A 194 -0.01 2.42 4.31
N GLN A 195 -0.96 3.00 5.04
CA GLN A 195 -0.74 4.24 5.79
C GLN A 195 0.17 4.03 7.01
N GLU A 196 0.10 2.86 7.66
CA GLU A 196 0.94 2.53 8.81
C GLU A 196 2.41 2.35 8.40
N THR A 197 2.65 1.72 7.26
CA THR A 197 3.97 1.58 6.64
C THR A 197 4.57 2.93 6.25
N ASN A 198 3.75 3.85 5.72
CA ASN A 198 4.22 5.22 5.45
C ASN A 198 4.54 5.98 6.74
N LYS A 199 3.81 5.74 7.85
CA LYS A 199 4.15 6.33 9.15
C LYS A 199 5.50 5.81 9.65
N LEU A 200 5.75 4.51 9.53
CA LEU A 200 7.04 3.92 9.86
C LEU A 200 8.17 4.51 9.00
N LEU A 201 7.96 4.64 7.68
CA LEU A 201 8.93 5.28 6.77
C LEU A 201 9.28 6.70 7.23
N ARG A 202 8.30 7.51 7.63
CA ARG A 202 8.56 8.87 8.13
C ARG A 202 9.43 8.87 9.38
N GLY A 203 9.17 7.97 10.33
CA GLY A 203 10.01 7.79 11.52
C GLY A 203 11.45 7.45 11.15
N LEU A 204 11.66 6.47 10.27
CA LEU A 204 12.99 6.08 9.79
C LEU A 204 13.73 7.23 9.10
N CYS A 205 13.02 8.06 8.33
CA CYS A 205 13.61 9.22 7.68
C CYS A 205 13.95 10.35 8.67
N VAL A 206 13.14 10.52 9.72
CA VAL A 206 13.45 11.44 10.82
C VAL A 206 14.72 11.00 11.54
N ASP A 207 14.85 9.72 11.88
CA ASP A 207 16.06 9.18 12.50
C ASP A 207 17.29 9.39 11.61
N ALA A 208 17.16 9.15 10.30
CA ALA A 208 18.22 9.40 9.34
C ALA A 208 18.62 10.89 9.23
N LEU A 209 17.68 11.83 9.45
CA LEU A 209 17.97 13.26 9.49
C LEU A 209 18.68 13.68 10.79
N ILE A 210 18.31 13.06 11.91
CA ILE A 210 18.98 13.26 13.21
C ILE A 210 20.43 12.80 13.08
N GLU A 211 20.66 11.56 12.64
CA GLU A 211 22.01 10.99 12.49
C GLU A 211 22.89 11.76 11.47
N LEU A 212 22.27 12.47 10.52
CA LEU A 212 22.99 13.30 9.55
C LEU A 212 23.51 14.60 10.18
N SER A 213 22.75 15.15 11.12
CA SER A 213 22.95 16.52 11.62
C SER A 213 23.49 16.57 13.05
N ASP A 214 23.38 15.47 13.79
CA ASP A 214 23.95 15.27 15.12
C ASP A 214 25.48 15.22 15.03
N GLU A 215 26.12 16.33 15.40
CA GLU A 215 27.58 16.46 15.33
C GLU A 215 28.27 15.81 16.53
N ASN A 216 27.56 15.68 17.64
CA ASN A 216 28.09 15.25 18.91
C ASN A 216 27.75 13.78 19.25
N ALA A 217 26.93 13.14 18.42
CA ALA A 217 26.51 11.74 18.49
C ALA A 217 25.71 11.39 19.77
N ASP A 218 24.90 12.33 20.28
CA ASP A 218 23.99 12.10 21.43
C ASP A 218 22.57 11.70 21.03
N TRP A 219 22.33 11.49 19.73
CA TRP A 219 21.06 11.07 19.13
C TRP A 219 19.91 12.06 19.33
N LYS A 220 20.24 13.31 19.68
CA LYS A 220 19.28 14.40 19.79
C LYS A 220 19.77 15.61 19.00
N LEU A 221 18.85 16.48 18.61
CA LEU A 221 19.19 17.72 17.93
C LEU A 221 19.15 18.89 18.91
N SER A 222 20.30 19.51 19.15
CA SER A 222 20.33 20.88 19.65
C SER A 222 19.72 21.84 18.62
N PHE A 223 19.35 23.06 19.04
CA PHE A 223 18.83 24.06 18.11
C PHE A 223 19.79 24.35 16.94
N SER A 224 21.10 24.36 17.17
CA SER A 224 22.11 24.53 16.12
C SER A 224 22.10 23.40 15.10
N GLU A 225 21.98 22.15 15.56
CA GLU A 225 21.94 20.97 14.68
C GLU A 225 20.62 20.91 13.92
N PHE A 226 19.50 21.26 14.57
CA PHE A 226 18.19 21.39 13.95
C PHE A 226 18.16 22.48 12.86
N LEU A 227 18.73 23.65 13.15
CA LEU A 227 18.86 24.75 12.19
C LEU A 227 19.71 24.35 10.98
N LYS A 228 20.82 23.64 11.21
CA LYS A 228 21.68 23.12 10.13
C LYS A 228 20.93 22.07 9.30
N CYS A 229 20.25 21.13 9.96
CA CYS A 229 19.46 20.06 9.34
C CYS A 229 18.46 20.64 8.33
N LEU A 230 17.68 21.65 8.73
CA LEU A 230 16.65 22.25 7.89
C LEU A 230 17.11 23.48 7.11
N SER A 231 18.40 23.80 7.07
CA SER A 231 18.89 24.95 6.30
C SER A 231 18.69 24.75 4.78
N PRO A 232 18.04 25.66 4.04
CA PRO A 232 17.84 25.51 2.59
C PRO A 232 19.15 25.36 1.79
N SER A 233 20.25 25.90 2.30
CA SER A 233 21.58 25.82 1.67
C SER A 233 22.35 24.55 2.01
N PHE A 234 21.91 23.76 2.99
CA PHE A 234 22.55 22.51 3.35
C PHE A 234 22.15 21.41 2.36
N ASN A 235 23.16 20.77 1.77
CA ASN A 235 23.01 19.63 0.90
C ASN A 235 23.48 18.36 1.65
N PRO A 236 22.55 17.44 2.02
CA PRO A 236 22.90 16.18 2.65
C PRO A 236 23.97 15.41 1.86
N PRO A 237 25.09 14.99 2.50
CA PRO A 237 26.03 14.09 1.85
C PRO A 237 25.42 12.70 1.65
N GLU A 238 25.84 12.04 0.57
CA GLU A 238 25.55 10.62 0.35
C GLU A 238 26.37 9.77 1.33
N LYS A 239 25.74 8.79 1.99
CA LYS A 239 26.40 7.83 2.87
C LYS A 239 26.29 6.43 2.28
N LYS A 240 27.43 5.75 2.10
CA LYS A 240 27.50 4.37 1.62
C LYS A 240 27.53 3.39 2.79
N CYS A 241 26.94 2.22 2.62
CA CYS A 241 27.06 1.15 3.61
C CYS A 241 28.39 0.42 3.44
N ALA A 242 29.03 0.07 4.54
CA ALA A 242 30.21 -0.78 4.53
C ALA A 242 29.82 -2.21 4.88
N LEU A 243 30.31 -3.20 4.13
CA LEU A 243 30.20 -4.62 4.46
C LEU A 243 31.54 -5.28 4.16
N GLU A 244 32.18 -5.84 5.18
CA GLU A 244 33.56 -6.33 5.10
C GLU A 244 34.51 -5.23 4.57
N ASP A 245 35.22 -5.47 3.47
CA ASP A 245 36.16 -4.53 2.85
C ASP A 245 35.55 -3.74 1.68
N GLU A 246 34.23 -3.85 1.46
CA GLU A 246 33.53 -3.25 0.33
C GLU A 246 32.52 -2.17 0.78
N THR A 247 32.26 -1.22 -0.14
CA THR A 247 31.28 -0.15 0.05
C THR A 247 30.13 -0.28 -0.94
N TYR A 248 28.91 -0.10 -0.46
CA TYR A 248 27.67 -0.32 -1.19
C TYR A 248 26.84 0.96 -1.24
N GLU A 249 26.23 1.19 -2.40
CA GLU A 249 25.33 2.32 -2.62
C GLU A 249 23.96 2.09 -1.94
N ASP A 250 23.22 3.17 -1.75
CA ASP A 250 21.84 3.14 -1.27
C ASP A 250 20.97 2.22 -2.15
N GLY A 251 20.16 1.37 -1.53
CA GLY A 251 19.35 0.36 -2.22
C GLY A 251 20.08 -0.95 -2.54
N ALA A 252 21.38 -1.07 -2.27
CA ALA A 252 22.07 -2.34 -2.38
C ALA A 252 21.46 -3.39 -1.43
N GLU A 253 21.34 -4.62 -1.89
CA GLU A 253 20.75 -5.72 -1.14
C GLU A 253 21.79 -6.80 -0.84
N THR A 254 21.71 -7.39 0.34
CA THR A 254 22.47 -8.59 0.71
C THR A 254 21.59 -9.54 1.52
N GLN A 255 22.07 -10.75 1.74
CA GLN A 255 21.37 -11.76 2.51
C GLN A 255 22.30 -12.34 3.57
N VAL A 256 21.86 -12.28 4.83
CA VAL A 256 22.55 -12.87 5.97
C VAL A 256 21.66 -14.00 6.50
N GLU A 257 22.08 -15.24 6.24
CA GLU A 257 21.27 -16.45 6.47
C GLU A 257 19.92 -16.41 5.73
N CYS A 258 18.81 -16.31 6.47
CA CYS A 258 17.46 -16.14 5.91
C CYS A 258 16.99 -14.68 5.92
N ASN A 259 17.76 -13.78 6.51
CA ASN A 259 17.40 -12.38 6.65
C ASN A 259 17.87 -11.56 5.45
N ARG A 260 16.95 -10.77 4.90
CA ARG A 260 17.22 -9.87 3.79
C ARG A 260 17.64 -8.52 4.36
N CYS A 261 18.76 -7.99 3.87
CA CYS A 261 19.30 -6.71 4.30
C CYS A 261 19.36 -5.73 3.13
N VAL A 262 19.04 -4.46 3.40
CA VAL A 262 19.06 -3.38 2.42
C VAL A 262 19.92 -2.24 2.98
N CYS A 263 20.83 -1.73 2.16
CA CYS A 263 21.59 -0.53 2.45
C CYS A 263 20.68 0.70 2.30
N ALA A 264 20.51 1.46 3.37
CA ALA A 264 19.65 2.64 3.38
C ALA A 264 20.28 3.75 4.24
N CYS A 265 20.47 4.94 3.67
CA CYS A 265 21.09 6.09 4.32
C CYS A 265 22.46 5.81 4.97
N GLY A 266 23.21 4.84 4.45
CA GLY A 266 24.53 4.44 4.97
C GLY A 266 24.51 3.33 6.01
N ASN A 267 23.33 2.80 6.36
CA ASN A 267 23.16 1.72 7.32
C ASN A 267 22.54 0.48 6.67
N TRP A 268 23.00 -0.71 7.08
CA TRP A 268 22.37 -1.98 6.72
C TRP A 268 21.16 -2.24 7.61
N VAL A 269 19.97 -2.30 7.01
CA VAL A 269 18.73 -2.65 7.70
C VAL A 269 18.30 -4.04 7.26
N CYS A 270 18.16 -4.96 8.21
CA CYS A 270 17.84 -6.35 7.94
C CYS A 270 16.46 -6.72 8.49
N THR A 271 15.80 -7.68 7.85
CA THR A 271 14.68 -8.39 8.49
C THR A 271 15.18 -9.14 9.72
N ALA A 272 14.30 -9.35 10.71
CA ALA A 272 14.61 -10.04 11.94
C ALA A 272 13.77 -11.33 12.07
N MET A 273 14.02 -12.29 11.19
CA MET A 273 13.39 -13.62 11.22
C MET A 273 14.34 -14.65 11.83
N THR A 274 13.79 -15.62 12.55
CA THR A 274 14.53 -16.78 13.02
C THR A 274 14.80 -17.74 11.86
N CYS A 275 16.06 -18.07 11.61
CA CYS A 275 16.46 -18.93 10.51
C CYS A 275 16.51 -20.39 10.97
N GLU A 276 15.57 -21.23 10.53
CA GLU A 276 15.59 -22.67 10.82
C GLU A 276 16.59 -23.39 9.90
N GLY A 277 17.63 -23.98 10.50
CA GLY A 277 18.64 -24.74 9.78
C GLY A 277 18.12 -26.08 9.24
N LYS A 278 18.43 -26.42 7.99
CA LYS A 278 18.26 -27.78 7.44
C LYS A 278 19.31 -28.74 8.05
N ASN A 279 19.07 -29.19 9.27
CA ASN A 279 19.30 -30.55 9.78
C ASN A 279 19.23 -30.52 11.30
N GLU A 280 18.08 -30.92 11.85
CA GLU A 280 18.02 -32.02 12.81
C GLU A 280 16.56 -32.44 12.98
N LYS A 281 16.31 -33.74 12.78
CA LYS A 281 15.08 -34.36 13.22
C LYS A 281 15.06 -34.32 14.75
N MET A 282 14.48 -33.29 15.33
CA MET A 282 14.09 -33.31 16.73
C MET A 282 12.57 -33.32 16.82
N THR A 283 12.10 -34.30 17.58
CA THR A 283 10.72 -34.64 17.87
C THR A 283 9.81 -33.44 18.10
N ALA A 284 8.63 -33.50 17.49
CA ALA A 284 7.52 -32.62 17.77
C ALA A 284 7.17 -32.59 19.27
N HIS A 285 7.67 -31.58 19.97
CA HIS A 285 6.93 -30.99 21.07
C HIS A 285 6.45 -29.60 20.64
N ARG A 286 5.19 -29.61 20.21
CA ARG A 286 4.36 -28.44 19.99
C ARG A 286 4.31 -27.64 21.30
N GLN A 287 4.97 -26.49 21.35
CA GLN A 287 4.59 -25.41 22.28
C GLN A 287 4.03 -24.25 21.46
N GLN A 288 2.88 -23.77 21.90
CA GLN A 288 2.08 -22.72 21.29
C GLN A 288 2.69 -21.33 21.49
N PRO A 289 2.37 -20.36 20.63
CA PRO A 289 2.93 -19.01 20.68
C PRO A 289 2.31 -18.20 21.84
N GLY A 290 3.14 -17.46 22.58
CA GLY A 290 2.68 -16.51 23.59
C GLY A 290 3.37 -16.60 24.95
N GLN A 291 4.70 -16.52 25.00
CA GLN A 291 5.38 -16.14 26.23
C GLN A 291 6.14 -14.83 25.97
N ASP A 292 5.68 -13.76 26.59
CA ASP A 292 6.43 -12.52 26.71
C ASP A 292 7.79 -12.85 27.33
N LEU A 293 8.86 -12.43 26.67
CA LEU A 293 10.21 -12.47 27.24
C LEU A 293 10.22 -11.62 28.51
N THR A 294 10.80 -12.16 29.58
CA THR A 294 10.93 -11.40 30.82
C THR A 294 11.87 -10.21 30.63
N GLU A 295 11.71 -9.16 31.44
CA GLU A 295 12.54 -7.94 31.37
C GLU A 295 14.04 -8.26 31.52
N GLU A 296 14.38 -9.31 32.28
CA GLU A 296 15.74 -9.81 32.46
C GLU A 296 16.30 -10.57 31.25
N GLU A 297 15.43 -11.22 30.46
CA GLU A 297 15.80 -11.88 29.21
C GLU A 297 15.97 -10.85 28.08
N LEU A 298 15.11 -9.83 28.05
CA LEU A 298 15.25 -8.70 27.13
C LEU A 298 16.52 -7.89 27.44
N ALA A 299 16.82 -7.63 28.72
CA ALA A 299 18.03 -6.91 29.12
C ALA A 299 19.31 -7.67 28.73
N ARG A 300 19.33 -9.00 28.87
CA ARG A 300 20.47 -9.82 28.42
C ARG A 300 20.63 -9.78 26.91
N TYR A 301 19.53 -9.86 26.16
CA TYR A 301 19.56 -9.79 24.70
C TYR A 301 20.06 -8.42 24.19
N VAL A 302 19.59 -7.33 24.79
CA VAL A 302 20.07 -5.96 24.48
C VAL A 302 21.55 -5.80 24.80
N GLN A 303 22.01 -6.33 25.93
CA GLN A 303 23.41 -6.25 26.34
C GLN A 303 24.33 -7.06 25.40
N GLU A 304 23.83 -8.19 24.88
CA GLU A 304 24.54 -8.99 23.88
C GLU A 304 24.65 -8.25 22.55
N LEU A 305 23.58 -7.59 22.09
CA LEU A 305 23.59 -6.74 20.88
C LEU A 305 24.55 -5.55 21.02
N GLN A 306 24.56 -4.87 22.16
CA GLN A 306 25.49 -3.76 22.43
C GLN A 306 26.95 -4.20 22.36
N LYS A 307 27.25 -5.40 22.87
CA LYS A 307 28.61 -5.98 22.79
C LYS A 307 29.03 -6.21 21.34
N HIS A 308 28.12 -6.65 20.47
CA HIS A 308 28.41 -6.81 19.04
C HIS A 308 28.63 -5.46 18.35
N GLN A 309 27.86 -4.42 18.69
CA GLN A 309 28.06 -3.06 18.18
C GLN A 309 29.41 -2.47 18.61
N GLU A 310 29.78 -2.58 19.88
CA GLU A 310 31.10 -2.13 20.36
C GLU A 310 32.26 -2.86 19.67
N THR A 311 32.07 -4.15 19.36
CA THR A 311 33.10 -4.94 18.68
C THR A 311 33.23 -4.49 17.23
N ALA A 312 32.13 -4.21 16.54
CA ALA A 312 32.13 -3.66 15.20
C ALA A 312 32.76 -2.26 15.14
N GLU A 313 32.47 -1.39 16.12
CA GLU A 313 33.09 -0.06 16.21
C GLU A 313 34.60 -0.11 16.50
N LYS A 314 35.05 -1.06 17.35
CA LYS A 314 36.48 -1.28 17.62
C LYS A 314 37.21 -1.75 16.36
N THR A 315 36.60 -2.62 15.58
CA THR A 315 37.15 -3.06 14.27
C THR A 315 37.23 -1.90 13.28
N LYS A 316 36.20 -1.03 13.23
CA LYS A 316 36.18 0.18 12.38
C LYS A 316 37.25 1.21 12.77
N LYS A 317 37.52 1.37 14.07
CA LYS A 317 38.58 2.23 14.61
C LYS A 317 40.00 1.67 14.41
N MET A 318 40.15 0.35 14.30
CA MET A 318 41.43 -0.28 13.97
C MET A 318 41.77 -0.12 12.48
N SER A 319 40.79 -0.32 11.59
CA SER A 319 40.97 -0.16 10.14
C SER A 319 41.34 1.28 9.73
N THR A 320 40.81 2.29 10.43
CA THR A 320 41.13 3.71 10.18
C THR A 320 42.49 4.17 10.72
N LYS A 321 43.20 3.33 11.49
CA LYS A 321 44.51 3.64 12.08
C LYS A 321 45.69 3.03 11.29
N GLU A 322 45.40 2.18 10.31
CA GLU A 322 46.40 1.52 9.44
C GLU A 322 46.46 2.13 8.02
N MET A 323 45.85 3.30 7.80
CA MET A 323 45.87 4.03 6.53
C MET A 323 46.41 5.46 6.68
#